data_AF-A0A5C7S7R1-F1
#
_entry.id   AF-A0A5C7S7R1-F1
#
_cell.length_a   1.000
_cell.length_b   1.000
_cell.length_c   1.000
_cell.angle_alpha   90.00
_cell.angle_beta   90.00
_cell.angle_gamma   90.00
#
_symmetry.space_group_name_H-M   'P 1'
#
loop_
_entity.id
_entity.type
_entity.pdbx_description
1 polymer ?
#
loop_
_entity_poly.entity_id
_entity_poly.type
_entity_poly.pdbx_seq_one_letter_code
_entity_poly.pdbx_strand_id
1 'polypeptide(L)'
;MKIKTSTLLLISLSILAFTLALGFWWSKQAYLYPDAVKISRQFMQHLRNQDYAEAYMLTSKPNLMGGNLQEFTRYAQRECLDDKVFDYASPPQTNGNRLRRWLKGRGLDQAKINLDFTGSCLLRVQMNQNAQQEWRVLTFASHAG
;
A
#
# COMPACT_ATOMS: atom_id res chain seq x y z
N MET A 1 9.21 44.23 27.51
CA MET A 1 8.34 44.56 26.37
C MET A 1 7.02 43.80 26.53
N LYS A 2 5.88 44.46 26.78
CA LYS A 2 4.58 43.76 26.94
C LYS A 2 3.98 43.53 25.54
N ILE A 3 3.78 42.27 25.17
CA ILE A 3 3.09 41.90 23.92
C ILE A 3 1.60 42.26 24.11
N LYS A 4 1.02 42.99 23.15
CA LYS A 4 -0.40 43.34 23.19
C LYS A 4 -1.24 42.08 22.96
N THR A 5 -2.37 41.98 23.62
CA THR A 5 -3.34 40.87 23.44
C THR A 5 -3.78 40.73 21.99
N SER A 6 -3.92 41.83 21.26
CA SER A 6 -4.20 41.83 19.81
C SER A 6 -3.10 41.14 19.00
N THR A 7 -1.83 41.33 19.37
CA THR A 7 -0.69 40.67 18.72
C THR A 7 -0.70 39.16 19.00
N LEU A 8 -1.00 38.74 20.23
CA LEU A 8 -1.14 37.32 20.59
C LEU A 8 -2.29 36.64 19.83
N LEU A 9 -3.43 37.34 19.70
CA LEU A 9 -4.59 36.84 18.96
C LEU A 9 -4.26 36.67 17.47
N LEU A 10 -3.59 37.65 16.85
CA LEU A 10 -3.15 37.57 15.46
C LEU A 10 -2.18 36.42 15.22
N ILE A 11 -1.18 36.26 16.09
CA ILE A 11 -0.22 35.14 16.00
C ILE A 11 -0.96 33.80 16.08
N SER A 12 -1.91 33.67 17.02
CA SER A 12 -2.70 32.45 17.19
C SER A 12 -3.56 32.13 15.96
N LEU A 13 -4.22 33.13 15.39
CA LEU A 13 -5.00 33.01 14.16
C LEU A 13 -4.13 32.62 12.96
N SER A 14 -2.93 33.20 12.83
CA SER A 14 -2.00 32.86 11.76
C SER A 14 -1.50 31.42 11.88
N ILE A 15 -1.16 30.95 13.09
CA ILE A 15 -0.77 29.56 13.33
C ILE A 15 -1.94 28.61 13.01
N LEU A 16 -3.16 28.97 13.42
CA LEU A 16 -4.34 28.17 13.12
C LEU A 16 -4.60 28.08 11.61
N ALA A 17 -4.54 29.20 10.88
CA ALA A 17 -4.72 29.19 9.43
C ALA A 17 -3.64 28.34 8.72
N PHE A 18 -2.40 28.45 9.16
CA PHE A 18 -1.29 27.67 8.61
C PHE A 18 -1.44 26.16 8.85
N THR A 19 -1.81 25.77 10.08
CA THR A 19 -2.04 24.35 10.42
C THR A 19 -3.23 23.76 9.66
N LEU A 20 -4.31 24.53 9.47
CA LEU A 20 -5.45 24.10 8.64
C LEU A 20 -5.06 23.94 7.16
N ALA A 21 -4.26 24.85 6.62
CA ALA A 21 -3.77 24.75 5.24
C ALA A 21 -2.89 23.50 5.03
N LEU A 22 -1.96 23.23 5.97
CA LEU A 22 -1.13 22.03 5.94
C LEU A 22 -1.98 20.75 6.06
N GLY A 23 -2.95 20.73 6.97
CA GLY A 23 -3.86 19.59 7.13
C GLY A 23 -4.69 19.32 5.88
N PHE A 24 -5.22 20.39 5.26
CA PHE A 24 -5.96 20.28 4.00
C PHE A 24 -5.08 19.75 2.87
N TRP A 25 -3.86 20.28 2.72
CA TRP A 25 -2.90 19.81 1.72
C TRP A 25 -2.53 18.34 1.94
N TRP A 26 -2.18 17.95 3.17
CA TRP A 26 -1.87 16.57 3.52
C TRP A 26 -3.05 15.61 3.23
N SER A 27 -4.28 16.05 3.47
CA SER A 27 -5.48 15.22 3.23
C SER A 27 -5.67 14.83 1.76
N LYS A 28 -5.12 15.63 0.84
CA LYS A 28 -5.18 15.41 -0.62
C LYS A 28 -4.05 14.52 -1.14
N GLN A 29 -3.00 14.30 -0.34
CA GLN A 29 -1.89 13.46 -0.75
C GLN A 29 -2.32 12.00 -0.94
N ALA A 30 -1.80 11.38 -1.99
CA ALA A 30 -2.00 9.97 -2.27
C ALA A 30 -1.37 9.11 -1.18
N TYR A 31 -2.08 8.06 -0.78
CA TYR A 31 -1.60 7.06 0.16
C TYR A 31 -1.09 5.84 -0.61
N LEU A 32 0.19 5.51 -0.39
CA LEU A 32 0.91 4.52 -1.19
C LEU A 32 1.01 3.15 -0.52
N TYR A 33 0.23 2.88 0.53
CA TYR A 33 0.20 1.58 1.23
C TYR A 33 1.59 1.01 1.58
N PRO A 34 2.42 1.71 2.37
CA PRO A 34 3.81 1.34 2.60
C PRO A 34 4.00 -0.09 3.11
N ASP A 35 3.12 -0.58 3.98
CA ASP A 35 3.21 -1.96 4.50
C ASP A 35 2.91 -3.00 3.42
N ALA A 36 1.92 -2.75 2.56
CA ALA A 36 1.61 -3.63 1.44
C ALA A 36 2.76 -3.67 0.43
N VAL A 37 3.35 -2.52 0.12
CA VAL A 37 4.54 -2.42 -0.76
C VAL A 37 5.72 -3.17 -0.15
N LYS A 38 5.94 -3.06 1.17
CA LYS A 38 6.99 -3.79 1.88
C LYS A 38 6.79 -5.31 1.77
N ILE A 39 5.59 -5.82 2.05
CA ILE A 39 5.29 -7.25 1.95
C ILE A 39 5.42 -7.75 0.51
N SER A 40 4.94 -6.97 -0.46
CA SER A 40 5.11 -7.28 -1.89
C SER A 40 6.57 -7.42 -2.28
N ARG A 41 7.43 -6.49 -1.86
CA ARG A 41 8.88 -6.55 -2.14
C ARG A 41 9.55 -7.74 -1.47
N GLN A 42 9.18 -8.04 -0.22
CA GLN A 42 9.69 -9.23 0.48
C GLN A 42 9.29 -10.51 -0.25
N PHE A 43 8.04 -10.62 -0.69
CA PHE A 43 7.55 -11.74 -1.50
C PHE A 43 8.36 -11.89 -2.79
N MET A 44 8.56 -10.81 -3.54
CA MET A 44 9.33 -10.82 -4.80
C MET A 44 10.80 -11.17 -4.57
N GLN A 45 11.39 -10.72 -3.46
CA GLN A 45 12.73 -11.08 -3.07
C GLN A 45 12.87 -12.59 -2.82
N HIS A 46 11.94 -13.20 -2.08
CA HIS A 46 11.92 -14.65 -1.89
C HIS A 46 11.79 -15.40 -3.22
N LEU A 47 10.93 -14.94 -4.13
CA LEU A 47 10.80 -15.55 -5.46
C LEU A 47 12.10 -15.49 -6.27
N ARG A 48 12.80 -14.35 -6.27
CA ARG A 48 14.10 -14.22 -6.95
C ARG A 48 15.18 -15.11 -6.34
N ASN A 49 15.15 -15.29 -5.03
CA ASN A 49 16.07 -16.17 -4.31
C ASN A 49 15.70 -17.65 -4.43
N GLN A 50 14.57 -17.99 -5.07
CA GLN A 50 14.01 -19.34 -5.13
C GLN A 50 13.57 -19.90 -3.76
N ASP A 51 13.36 -19.02 -2.77
CA ASP A 51 12.81 -19.31 -1.45
C ASP A 51 11.27 -19.46 -1.52
N TYR A 52 10.80 -20.43 -2.30
CA TYR A 52 9.37 -20.54 -2.63
C TYR A 52 8.48 -20.84 -1.41
N ALA A 53 9.01 -21.54 -0.40
CA ALA A 53 8.25 -21.85 0.81
C ALA A 53 7.95 -20.57 1.61
N GLU A 54 8.95 -19.71 1.76
CA GLU A 54 8.89 -18.42 2.43
C GLU A 54 7.97 -17.46 1.67
N ALA A 55 8.10 -17.40 0.34
CA ALA A 55 7.17 -16.65 -0.51
C ALA A 55 5.72 -17.15 -0.34
N TYR A 56 5.52 -18.47 -0.32
CA TYR A 56 4.19 -19.09 -0.16
C TYR A 56 3.55 -18.76 1.20
N MET A 57 4.35 -18.56 2.25
CA MET A 57 3.87 -18.14 3.57
C MET A 57 3.35 -16.69 3.60
N LEU A 58 3.79 -15.85 2.65
CA LEU A 58 3.28 -14.48 2.50
C LEU A 58 1.98 -14.39 1.69
N THR A 59 1.55 -15.50 1.09
CA THR A 59 0.31 -15.56 0.31
C THR A 59 -0.92 -15.63 1.21
N SER A 60 -2.05 -15.17 0.70
CA SER A 60 -3.33 -15.38 1.37
C SER A 60 -3.78 -16.84 1.24
N LYS A 61 -4.70 -17.26 2.12
CA LYS A 61 -5.30 -18.59 2.10
C LYS A 61 -6.82 -18.43 2.02
N PRO A 62 -7.46 -18.84 0.91
CA PRO A 62 -6.86 -19.32 -0.34
C PRO A 62 -6.14 -18.21 -1.13
N ASN A 63 -5.15 -18.58 -1.96
CA ASN A 63 -4.56 -17.71 -2.98
C ASN A 63 -5.02 -18.12 -4.39
N LEU A 64 -4.68 -17.34 -5.42
CA LEU A 64 -5.03 -17.62 -6.82
C LEU A 64 -3.85 -18.15 -7.66
N MET A 65 -2.78 -18.63 -7.01
CA MET A 65 -1.52 -19.06 -7.64
C MET A 65 -1.25 -20.56 -7.46
N GLY A 66 -2.18 -21.31 -6.87
CA GLY A 66 -2.06 -22.74 -6.62
C GLY A 66 -2.46 -23.13 -5.20
N GLY A 67 -3.17 -24.26 -5.08
CA GLY A 67 -3.67 -24.76 -3.81
C GLY A 67 -2.58 -25.30 -2.88
N ASN A 68 -1.39 -25.57 -3.41
CA ASN A 68 -0.23 -26.09 -2.70
C ASN A 68 1.09 -25.46 -3.17
N LEU A 69 2.17 -25.74 -2.45
CA LEU A 69 3.50 -25.20 -2.74
C LEU A 69 4.01 -25.59 -4.14
N GLN A 70 3.75 -26.81 -4.60
CA GLN A 70 4.25 -27.29 -5.89
C GLN A 70 3.60 -26.53 -7.06
N GLU A 71 2.29 -26.31 -7.00
CA GLU A 71 1.56 -25.50 -7.99
C GLU A 71 2.03 -24.04 -7.97
N PHE A 72 2.20 -23.48 -6.77
CA PHE A 72 2.72 -22.12 -6.60
C PHE A 72 4.11 -21.94 -7.19
N THR A 73 5.05 -22.87 -6.93
CA THR A 73 6.40 -22.82 -7.50
C THR A 73 6.34 -22.83 -9.02
N ARG A 74 5.52 -23.70 -9.61
CA ARG A 74 5.35 -23.79 -11.06
C ARG A 74 4.76 -22.52 -11.65
N TYR A 75 3.83 -21.88 -10.94
CA TYR A 75 3.29 -20.57 -11.31
C TYR A 75 4.40 -19.52 -11.30
N ALA A 76 5.12 -19.41 -10.18
CA ALA A 76 6.12 -18.35 -9.98
C ALA A 76 7.30 -18.42 -10.95
N GLN A 77 7.70 -19.62 -11.38
CA GLN A 77 8.77 -19.80 -12.36
C GLN A 77 8.44 -19.27 -13.77
N ARG A 78 7.17 -19.02 -14.08
CA ARG A 78 6.74 -18.54 -15.40
C ARG A 78 6.55 -17.03 -15.46
N GLU A 79 6.45 -16.39 -14.30
CA GLU A 79 6.09 -14.99 -14.19
C GLU A 79 7.31 -14.08 -14.17
N CYS A 80 7.09 -12.83 -14.56
CA CYS A 80 8.07 -11.77 -14.39
C CYS A 80 8.16 -11.35 -12.90
N LEU A 81 9.36 -11.05 -12.44
CA LEU A 81 9.65 -10.71 -11.03
C LEU A 81 10.24 -9.29 -10.88
N ASP A 82 9.97 -8.38 -11.81
CA ASP A 82 10.49 -7.01 -11.77
C ASP A 82 9.59 -6.08 -10.95
N ASP A 83 9.96 -5.89 -9.67
CA ASP A 83 9.29 -5.01 -8.71
C ASP A 83 10.10 -3.74 -8.37
N LYS A 84 11.08 -3.38 -9.22
CA LYS A 84 12.04 -2.30 -8.94
C LYS A 84 11.38 -0.95 -8.72
N VAL A 85 10.50 -0.54 -9.64
CA VAL A 85 9.86 0.78 -9.61
C VAL A 85 8.40 0.60 -9.24
N PHE A 86 8.02 1.03 -8.05
CA PHE A 86 6.61 1.13 -7.67
C PHE A 86 5.97 2.28 -8.45
N ASP A 87 4.88 2.01 -9.15
CA ASP A 87 4.19 2.99 -9.99
C ASP A 87 2.95 3.55 -9.26
N TYR A 88 1.92 2.72 -9.06
CA TYR A 88 0.73 3.16 -8.35
C TYR A 88 -0.01 2.01 -7.65
N ALA A 89 -0.94 2.39 -6.76
CA ALA A 89 -1.86 1.47 -6.11
C ALA A 89 -3.30 1.72 -6.57
N SER A 90 -4.02 0.64 -6.88
CA SER A 90 -5.47 0.70 -7.17
C SER A 90 -6.29 -0.16 -6.19
N PRO A 91 -7.48 0.29 -5.80
CA PRO A 91 -8.04 1.63 -6.05
C PRO A 91 -7.27 2.74 -5.31
N PRO A 92 -7.20 3.95 -5.89
CA PRO A 92 -6.46 5.06 -5.30
C PRO A 92 -7.09 5.48 -3.98
N GLN A 93 -6.25 5.82 -3.00
CA GLN A 93 -6.68 6.32 -1.70
C GLN A 93 -5.84 7.54 -1.32
N THR A 94 -6.46 8.49 -0.61
CA THR A 94 -5.78 9.65 -0.04
C THR A 94 -5.81 9.59 1.47
N ASN A 95 -4.92 10.35 2.13
CA ASN A 95 -4.91 10.45 3.59
C ASN A 95 -6.25 10.95 4.17
N GLY A 96 -6.90 11.91 3.51
CA GLY A 96 -8.22 12.40 3.89
C GLY A 96 -9.31 11.33 3.78
N ASN A 97 -9.24 10.49 2.73
CA ASN A 97 -10.16 9.36 2.59
C ASN A 97 -9.96 8.31 3.68
N ARG A 98 -8.71 8.04 4.10
CA ARG A 98 -8.42 7.17 5.26
C ARG A 98 -8.98 7.74 6.55
N LEU A 99 -8.73 9.01 6.82
CA LEU A 99 -9.26 9.69 8.01
C LEU A 99 -10.79 9.61 8.06
N ARG A 100 -11.46 9.90 6.94
CA ARG A 100 -12.92 9.79 6.83
C ARG A 100 -13.43 8.37 7.04
N ARG A 101 -12.69 7.34 6.61
CA ARG A 101 -13.06 5.92 6.85
C ARG A 101 -12.96 5.60 8.34
N TRP A 102 -11.88 6.00 8.98
CA TRP A 102 -11.68 5.83 10.42
C TRP A 102 -12.77 6.52 11.24
N LEU A 103 -13.10 7.78 10.93
CA LEU A 103 -14.20 8.51 11.58
C LEU A 103 -15.57 7.84 11.40
N LYS A 104 -15.75 7.00 10.38
CA LYS A 104 -16.97 6.23 10.12
C LYS A 104 -16.90 4.80 10.65
N GLY A 105 -15.89 4.46 11.45
CA GLY A 105 -15.68 3.10 11.98
C GLY A 105 -15.38 2.05 10.91
N ARG A 106 -14.93 2.47 9.72
CA ARG A 106 -14.51 1.57 8.64
C ARG A 106 -13.01 1.30 8.73
N GLY A 107 -12.57 0.15 8.24
CA GLY A 107 -11.14 -0.15 8.11
C GLY A 107 -10.41 0.98 7.38
N LEU A 108 -9.26 1.42 7.92
CA LEU A 108 -8.46 2.54 7.39
C LEU A 108 -8.15 2.34 5.91
N ASP A 109 -7.62 1.17 5.59
CA ASP A 109 -7.24 0.77 4.26
C ASP A 109 -8.37 -0.02 3.60
N GLN A 110 -8.24 -0.21 2.28
CA GLN A 110 -9.14 -1.08 1.54
C GLN A 110 -8.71 -2.53 1.72
N ALA A 111 -9.68 -3.44 1.86
CA ALA A 111 -9.38 -4.85 2.13
C ALA A 111 -8.69 -5.57 0.97
N LYS A 112 -8.78 -5.04 -0.25
CA LYS A 112 -8.11 -5.56 -1.46
C LYS A 112 -7.57 -4.40 -2.26
N ILE A 113 -6.30 -4.51 -2.67
CA ILE A 113 -5.62 -3.53 -3.52
C ILE A 113 -4.77 -4.24 -4.57
N ASN A 114 -4.41 -3.53 -5.63
CA ASN A 114 -3.37 -3.92 -6.57
C ASN A 114 -2.22 -2.92 -6.45
N LEU A 115 -1.01 -3.43 -6.48
CA LEU A 115 0.22 -2.65 -6.54
C LEU A 115 0.85 -2.92 -7.90
N ASP A 116 1.00 -1.87 -8.70
CA ASP A 116 1.62 -1.96 -10.02
C ASP A 116 3.08 -1.50 -9.94
N PHE A 117 3.95 -2.28 -10.58
CA PHE A 117 5.38 -2.05 -10.68
C PHE A 117 5.78 -2.00 -12.15
N THR A 118 6.76 -1.15 -12.45
CA THR A 118 7.31 -0.95 -13.80
C THR A 118 8.79 -1.31 -13.83
N GLY A 119 9.27 -1.66 -15.02
CA GLY A 119 10.64 -2.12 -15.25
C GLY A 119 10.78 -2.79 -16.62
N SER A 120 11.43 -3.95 -16.69
CA SER A 120 11.48 -4.77 -17.90
C SER A 120 10.12 -5.38 -18.28
N CYS A 121 9.19 -5.42 -17.34
CA CYS A 121 7.80 -5.83 -17.52
C CYS A 121 6.88 -4.95 -16.67
N LEU A 122 5.58 -4.93 -16.99
CA LEU A 122 4.57 -4.40 -16.09
C LEU A 122 4.09 -5.52 -15.19
N LEU A 123 4.29 -5.37 -13.90
CA LEU A 123 4.00 -6.36 -12.88
C LEU A 123 2.92 -5.85 -11.95
N ARG A 124 1.85 -6.62 -11.78
CA ARG A 124 0.80 -6.34 -10.81
C ARG A 124 0.83 -7.35 -9.69
N VAL A 125 0.82 -6.87 -8.45
CA VAL A 125 0.64 -7.68 -7.24
C VAL A 125 -0.70 -7.34 -6.61
N GLN A 126 -1.62 -8.30 -6.59
CA GLN A 126 -2.88 -8.16 -5.88
C GLN A 126 -2.68 -8.57 -4.43
N MET A 127 -3.07 -7.68 -3.53
CA MET A 127 -2.93 -7.83 -2.09
C MET A 127 -4.33 -7.87 -1.45
N ASN A 128 -4.49 -8.64 -0.39
CA ASN A 128 -5.64 -8.56 0.49
C ASN A 128 -5.24 -8.50 1.96
N GLN A 129 -6.06 -7.85 2.77
CA GLN A 129 -5.95 -7.91 4.23
C GLN A 129 -6.68 -9.14 4.77
N ASN A 130 -6.06 -9.84 5.71
CA ASN A 130 -6.74 -10.88 6.50
C ASN A 130 -7.58 -10.26 7.62
N ALA A 131 -8.23 -11.11 8.44
CA ALA A 131 -9.04 -10.66 9.57
C ALA A 131 -8.25 -9.85 10.62
N GLN A 132 -6.94 -10.08 10.69
CA GLN A 132 -5.99 -9.38 11.57
C GLN A 132 -5.42 -8.09 10.92
N GLN A 133 -5.96 -7.68 9.77
CA GLN A 133 -5.50 -6.51 8.99
C GLN A 133 -4.07 -6.63 8.44
N GLU A 134 -3.52 -7.84 8.39
CA GLU A 134 -2.21 -8.09 7.80
C GLU A 134 -2.34 -8.26 6.29
N TRP A 135 -1.42 -7.64 5.57
CA TRP A 135 -1.33 -7.73 4.12
C TRP A 135 -0.78 -9.09 3.67
N ARG A 136 -1.47 -9.73 2.72
CA ARG A 136 -1.10 -11.00 2.11
C ARG A 136 -1.21 -10.92 0.59
N VAL A 137 -0.36 -11.65 -0.12
CA VAL A 137 -0.37 -11.70 -1.58
C VAL A 137 -1.47 -12.65 -2.06
N LEU A 138 -2.45 -12.13 -2.79
CA LEU A 138 -3.52 -12.92 -3.40
C LEU A 138 -3.09 -13.53 -4.73
N THR A 139 -2.44 -12.73 -5.56
CA THR A 139 -1.81 -13.15 -6.82
C THR A 139 -0.78 -12.13 -7.29
N PHE A 140 0.09 -12.52 -8.21
CA PHE A 140 0.89 -11.60 -8.99
C PHE A 140 0.95 -12.08 -10.44
N ALA A 141 1.01 -11.16 -11.38
CA ALA A 141 1.19 -11.50 -12.79
C ALA A 141 1.75 -10.31 -13.56
N SER A 142 2.50 -10.62 -14.60
CA SER A 142 2.75 -9.63 -15.65
C SER A 142 1.44 -9.27 -16.38
N HIS A 143 1.34 -8.04 -16.88
CA HIS A 143 0.18 -7.60 -17.67
C HIS A 143 0.59 -6.69 -18.83
N ALA A 144 -0.32 -6.51 -19.79
CA ALA A 144 -0.17 -5.50 -20.84
C ALA A 144 -0.44 -4.09 -20.28
N GLY A 145 0.22 -3.10 -20.85
CA GLY A 145 0.06 -1.67 -20.54
C GLY A 145 -1.04 -1.01 -21.35
#